data_AF-A0A973HBX4-F1
#
_entry.id   AF-A0A973HBX4-F1
#
_cell.length_a   1.000
_cell.length_b   1.000
_cell.length_c   1.000
_cell.angle_alpha   90.00
_cell.angle_beta   90.00
_cell.angle_gamma   90.00
#
_symmetry.space_group_name_H-M   'P 1'
#
loop_
_entity.id
_entity.type
_entity.pdbx_description
1 polymer ?
#
loop_
_entity_poly.entity_id
_entity_poly.type
_entity_poly.pdbx_seq_one_letter_code
_entity_poly.pdbx_strand_id
1 'polypeptide(L)'
;MTSVEDRLAAVMTAPLETLVDPGHRVRPTALRGWRLPEPDLLALAAYGLPDDVVMTPSFQTDAEPTLVPHLAGPRERELAGADDRFYDLGLWGSHDLTPRVGAARGDGRVLALRSAPLTAADIAPALREYHADLYHPAVDFISSSVARFVDLSWRRRAALPLFTELTEPPLGCPQEEFDAHLARCDACEEIVLRGIERVDPGLRDDAPHTLWGQLVTDRGC
;
A
#
# COMPACT_ATOMS: atom_id res chain seq x y z
N MET A 1 -25.32 -4.07 -18.10
CA MET A 1 -24.47 -4.24 -16.90
C MET A 1 -23.28 -3.30 -17.09
N THR A 2 -22.85 -2.57 -16.05
CA THR A 2 -21.64 -1.74 -16.11
C THR A 2 -20.41 -2.65 -16.17
N SER A 3 -19.38 -2.26 -16.93
CA SER A 3 -18.15 -3.04 -17.03
C SER A 3 -17.33 -2.98 -15.74
N VAL A 4 -16.30 -3.82 -15.61
CA VAL A 4 -15.39 -3.79 -14.46
C VAL A 4 -14.62 -2.46 -14.44
N GLU A 5 -14.21 -2.00 -15.61
CA GLU A 5 -13.54 -0.73 -15.87
C GLU A 5 -14.38 0.46 -15.43
N ASP A 6 -15.67 0.49 -15.80
CA ASP A 6 -16.60 1.55 -15.38
C ASP A 6 -16.75 1.60 -13.86
N ARG A 7 -16.83 0.43 -13.23
CA ARG A 7 -16.97 0.29 -11.77
C ARG A 7 -15.68 0.69 -11.05
N LEU A 8 -14.51 0.32 -11.58
CA LEU A 8 -13.22 0.77 -11.06
C LEU A 8 -13.08 2.28 -11.17
N ALA A 9 -13.42 2.86 -12.32
CA ALA A 9 -13.40 4.32 -12.51
C ALA A 9 -14.34 5.04 -11.52
N ALA A 10 -15.52 4.46 -11.26
CA ALA A 10 -16.43 4.97 -10.24
C ALA A 10 -15.82 4.90 -8.83
N VAL A 11 -15.20 3.77 -8.44
CA VAL A 11 -14.50 3.65 -7.15
C VAL A 11 -13.38 4.67 -7.01
N MET A 12 -12.60 4.90 -8.07
CA MET A 12 -11.48 5.85 -8.05
C MET A 12 -11.89 7.33 -8.07
N THR A 13 -13.18 7.63 -8.23
CA THR A 13 -13.70 9.01 -8.28
C THR A 13 -14.80 9.30 -7.26
N ALA A 14 -15.37 8.27 -6.64
CA ALA A 14 -16.41 8.42 -5.63
C ALA A 14 -15.94 9.24 -4.41
N PRO A 15 -16.86 9.97 -3.75
CA PRO A 15 -16.60 10.55 -2.44
C PRO A 15 -16.21 9.45 -1.44
N LEU A 16 -15.17 9.70 -0.64
CA LEU A 16 -14.59 8.70 0.25
C LEU A 16 -15.61 8.13 1.23
N GLU A 17 -16.49 8.97 1.75
CA GLU A 17 -17.55 8.59 2.70
C GLU A 17 -18.52 7.53 2.16
N THR A 18 -18.64 7.39 0.83
CA THR A 18 -19.47 6.36 0.19
C THR A 18 -18.75 5.01 0.06
N LEU A 19 -17.42 5.01 0.18
CA LEU A 19 -16.58 3.82 0.06
C LEU A 19 -16.25 3.19 1.42
N VAL A 20 -16.40 3.97 2.50
CA VAL A 20 -16.11 3.51 3.87
C VAL A 20 -17.17 2.51 4.31
N ASP A 21 -16.72 1.27 4.52
CA ASP A 21 -17.53 0.20 5.09
C ASP A 21 -17.43 0.26 6.63
N PRO A 22 -18.52 0.60 7.35
CA PRO A 22 -18.49 0.71 8.80
C PRO A 22 -18.12 -0.59 9.51
N GLY A 23 -18.39 -1.75 8.88
CA GLY A 23 -18.09 -3.07 9.45
C GLY A 23 -16.60 -3.39 9.46
N HIS A 24 -15.81 -2.69 8.64
CA HIS A 24 -14.37 -2.89 8.50
C HIS A 24 -13.54 -1.69 8.95
N ARG A 25 -14.19 -0.70 9.57
CA ARG A 25 -13.54 0.55 9.94
C ARG A 25 -12.89 0.44 11.31
N VAL A 26 -11.56 0.41 11.34
CA VAL A 26 -10.77 0.50 12.59
C VAL A 26 -10.27 1.92 12.77
N ARG A 27 -10.55 2.51 13.93
CA ARG A 27 -10.13 3.88 14.27
C ARG A 27 -9.15 3.90 15.45
N PRO A 28 -8.15 4.79 15.42
CA PRO A 28 -7.31 5.03 16.58
C PRO A 28 -8.13 5.65 17.71
N THR A 29 -7.90 5.18 18.94
CA THR A 29 -8.55 5.68 20.15
C THR A 29 -7.80 6.86 20.80
N ALA A 30 -6.52 7.04 20.44
CA ALA A 30 -5.60 7.98 21.08
C ALA A 30 -4.85 8.87 20.07
N LEU A 31 -5.58 9.57 19.19
CA LEU A 31 -4.99 10.59 18.30
C LEU A 31 -4.53 11.85 19.05
N ARG A 32 -5.09 12.08 20.24
CA ARG A 32 -4.86 13.31 21.01
C ARG A 32 -3.44 13.29 21.57
N GLY A 33 -2.55 14.02 20.92
CA GLY A 33 -1.13 14.12 21.28
C GLY A 33 -0.20 13.75 20.14
N TRP A 34 -0.71 13.07 19.11
CA TRP A 34 0.04 12.83 17.89
C TRP A 34 0.33 14.16 17.19
N ARG A 35 1.60 14.40 16.93
CA ARG A 35 2.10 15.55 16.16
C ARG A 35 2.07 15.21 14.67
N LEU A 36 0.87 15.14 14.12
CA LEU A 36 0.60 15.01 12.69
C LEU A 36 -0.11 16.28 12.18
N PRO A 37 -0.08 16.55 10.87
CA PRO A 37 -0.91 17.59 10.27
C PRO A 37 -2.40 17.41 10.63
N GLU A 38 -3.12 18.53 10.78
CA GLU A 38 -4.55 18.48 11.13
C GLU A 38 -5.41 17.68 10.14
N PRO A 39 -5.24 17.79 8.80
CA PRO A 39 -6.00 16.98 7.84
C PRO A 39 -5.80 15.47 8.04
N ASP A 40 -4.59 15.07 8.41
CA ASP A 40 -4.22 13.67 8.65
C ASP A 40 -4.91 13.13 9.91
N LEU A 41 -4.93 13.92 10.99
CA LEU A 41 -5.65 13.59 12.21
C LEU A 41 -7.16 13.48 11.96
N LEU A 42 -7.73 14.41 11.19
CA LEU A 42 -9.16 14.42 10.85
C LEU A 42 -9.54 13.20 10.01
N ALA A 43 -8.72 12.84 9.01
CA ALA A 43 -8.95 11.67 8.18
C ALA A 43 -8.94 10.37 9.00
N LEU A 44 -7.95 10.17 9.88
CA LEU A 44 -7.91 9.02 10.78
C LEU A 44 -9.11 8.98 11.73
N ALA A 45 -9.50 10.13 12.29
CA ALA A 45 -10.63 10.20 13.23
C ALA A 45 -11.99 9.90 12.55
N ALA A 46 -12.18 10.40 11.34
CA ALA A 46 -13.43 10.25 10.59
C ALA A 46 -13.55 8.86 9.94
N TYR A 47 -12.49 8.42 9.26
CA TYR A 47 -12.55 7.27 8.36
C TYR A 47 -11.74 6.07 8.84
N GLY A 48 -10.71 6.27 9.67
CA GLY A 48 -9.85 5.18 10.12
C GLY A 48 -9.18 4.44 8.97
N LEU A 49 -8.77 3.19 9.21
CA LEU A 49 -8.24 2.29 8.18
C LEU A 49 -9.13 1.04 8.07
N PRO A 50 -9.22 0.41 6.88
CA PRO A 50 -9.88 -0.87 6.73
C PRO A 50 -9.11 -2.00 7.44
N ASP A 51 -9.82 -2.94 8.05
CA ASP A 51 -9.27 -4.26 8.42
C ASP A 51 -9.59 -5.31 7.35
N ASP A 52 -8.57 -5.70 6.60
CA ASP A 52 -8.73 -6.72 5.56
C ASP A 52 -7.50 -7.64 5.48
N VAL A 53 -7.50 -8.54 4.49
CA VAL A 53 -6.42 -9.53 4.32
C VAL A 53 -5.05 -8.87 4.12
N VAL A 54 -5.01 -7.60 3.72
CA VAL A 54 -3.78 -6.90 3.33
C VAL A 54 -3.43 -5.77 4.30
N MET A 55 -4.40 -5.23 5.03
CA MET A 55 -4.17 -4.23 6.06
C MET A 55 -4.66 -4.75 7.41
N THR A 56 -3.75 -4.81 8.38
CA THR A 56 -4.10 -5.10 9.79
C THR A 56 -3.80 -3.85 10.62
N PRO A 57 -4.78 -2.93 10.78
CA PRO A 57 -4.58 -1.72 11.58
C PRO A 57 -4.27 -2.08 13.03
N SER A 58 -3.20 -1.51 13.56
CA SER A 58 -2.80 -1.66 14.97
C SER A 58 -2.19 -0.36 15.44
N PHE A 59 -3.06 0.65 15.60
CA PHE A 59 -2.66 2.00 15.95
C PHE A 59 -1.91 2.06 17.27
N GLN A 60 -0.78 2.76 17.28
CA GLN A 60 -0.07 3.11 18.50
C GLN A 60 -0.99 3.87 19.47
N THR A 61 -0.90 3.59 20.76
CA THR A 61 -1.71 4.28 21.78
C THR A 61 -0.99 5.46 22.43
N ASP A 62 0.35 5.46 22.41
CA ASP A 62 1.16 6.50 23.03
C ASP A 62 1.24 7.77 22.18
N ALA A 63 1.41 8.91 22.84
CA ALA A 63 1.51 10.22 22.20
C ALA A 63 2.87 10.47 21.52
N GLU A 64 3.92 9.77 21.93
CA GLU A 64 5.25 9.89 21.32
C GLU A 64 5.49 8.72 20.35
N PRO A 65 5.97 8.99 19.13
CA PRO A 65 6.19 7.95 18.11
C PRO A 65 7.27 6.95 18.52
N THR A 66 7.01 5.66 18.33
CA THR A 66 7.90 4.57 18.77
C THR A 66 8.73 3.97 17.64
N LEU A 67 8.28 4.07 16.39
CA LEU A 67 8.99 3.46 15.26
C LEU A 67 10.18 4.32 14.83
N VAL A 68 11.30 3.65 14.60
CA VAL A 68 12.57 4.23 14.14
C VAL A 68 12.95 3.58 12.81
N PRO A 69 13.26 4.36 11.76
CA PRO A 69 13.62 3.81 10.46
C PRO A 69 15.01 3.16 10.51
N HIS A 70 15.18 2.02 9.84
CA HIS A 70 16.51 1.42 9.66
C HIS A 70 17.17 2.00 8.39
N LEU A 71 18.19 2.84 8.58
CA LEU A 71 18.90 3.53 7.49
C LEU A 71 20.11 2.74 6.97
N ALA A 72 19.86 1.56 6.41
CA ALA A 72 20.89 0.61 5.98
C ALA A 72 21.75 1.14 4.81
N GLY A 73 21.13 1.80 3.83
CA GLY A 73 21.80 2.28 2.62
C GLY A 73 21.39 3.69 2.20
N PRO A 74 21.88 4.15 1.03
CA PRO A 74 21.51 5.44 0.46
C PRO A 74 20.00 5.58 0.20
N ARG A 75 19.36 4.52 -0.31
CA ARG A 75 17.94 4.50 -0.63
C ARG A 75 17.05 4.80 0.59
N GLU A 76 17.32 4.19 1.73
CA GLU A 76 16.56 4.49 2.95
C GLU A 76 16.79 5.91 3.45
N ARG A 77 18.00 6.45 3.28
CA ARG A 77 18.36 7.83 3.68
C ARG A 77 17.74 8.91 2.82
N GLU A 78 17.32 8.57 1.60
CA GLU A 78 16.53 9.47 0.74
C GLU A 78 15.11 9.66 1.27
N LEU A 79 14.56 8.64 1.95
CA LEU A 79 13.18 8.62 2.44
C LEU A 79 13.04 9.02 3.92
N ALA A 80 14.08 8.81 4.72
CA ALA A 80 14.07 9.09 6.15
C ALA A 80 15.44 9.53 6.72
N GLY A 81 15.40 10.46 7.67
CA GLY A 81 16.52 10.87 8.49
C GLY A 81 16.64 10.07 9.79
N ALA A 82 17.82 10.11 10.42
CA ALA A 82 18.09 9.36 11.65
C ALA A 82 17.24 9.83 12.85
N ASP A 83 16.82 11.09 12.83
CA ASP A 83 15.99 11.70 13.87
C ASP A 83 14.49 11.56 13.61
N ASP A 84 14.10 11.02 12.44
CA ASP A 84 12.70 10.78 12.12
C ASP A 84 12.13 9.70 13.03
N ARG A 85 10.89 9.92 13.44
CA ARG A 85 10.13 9.01 14.28
C ARG A 85 8.73 8.86 13.72
N PHE A 86 8.19 7.66 13.80
CA PHE A 86 6.93 7.31 13.16
C PHE A 86 5.93 6.74 14.18
N TYR A 87 4.67 7.12 14.03
CA TYR A 87 3.56 6.47 14.72
C TYR A 87 3.21 5.18 13.99
N ASP A 88 3.02 4.11 14.74
CA ASP A 88 2.59 2.83 14.16
C ASP A 88 1.11 2.88 13.77
N LEU A 89 0.81 2.61 12.50
CA LEU A 89 -0.55 2.48 11.98
C LEU A 89 -1.00 1.01 11.88
N GLY A 90 -0.08 0.06 11.97
CA GLY A 90 -0.34 -1.37 11.80
C GLY A 90 0.60 -2.04 10.80
N LEU A 91 0.12 -3.14 10.21
CA LEU A 91 0.87 -3.99 9.30
C LEU A 91 0.27 -4.03 7.90
N TRP A 92 1.14 -4.01 6.89
CA TRP A 92 0.77 -4.32 5.50
C TRP A 92 0.93 -5.82 5.25
N GLY A 93 -0.09 -6.58 5.62
CA GLY A 93 -0.19 -8.03 5.47
C GLY A 93 -0.29 -8.75 6.81
N SER A 94 -0.28 -10.09 6.76
CA SER A 94 -0.59 -10.96 7.90
C SER A 94 0.62 -11.70 8.49
N HIS A 95 1.83 -11.47 7.98
CA HIS A 95 3.04 -12.19 8.40
C HIS A 95 3.98 -11.27 9.20
N ASP A 96 4.72 -11.83 10.16
CA ASP A 96 5.66 -11.08 11.02
C ASP A 96 6.83 -10.41 10.25
N LEU A 97 7.02 -10.77 8.98
CA LEU A 97 8.04 -10.19 8.10
C LEU A 97 7.49 -9.02 7.27
N THR A 98 6.19 -8.76 7.38
CA THR A 98 5.56 -7.63 6.71
C THR A 98 6.03 -6.32 7.32
N PRO A 99 6.24 -5.28 6.50
CA PRO A 99 6.64 -3.99 7.02
C PRO A 99 5.54 -3.41 7.91
N ARG A 100 5.95 -2.74 8.99
CA ARG A 100 5.06 -1.84 9.73
C ARG A 100 4.77 -0.61 8.90
N VAL A 101 3.54 -0.12 8.98
CA VAL A 101 3.13 1.13 8.33
C VAL A 101 3.32 2.26 9.33
N GLY A 102 4.29 3.14 9.06
CA GLY A 102 4.63 4.26 9.93
C GLY A 102 4.20 5.61 9.38
N ALA A 103 3.53 6.42 10.19
CA ALA A 103 3.25 7.84 9.88
C ALA A 103 4.31 8.75 10.52
N ALA A 104 5.04 9.51 9.70
CA ALA A 104 6.11 10.38 10.15
C ALA A 104 5.60 11.51 11.04
N ARG A 105 6.27 11.74 12.17
CA ARG A 105 6.01 12.88 13.04
C ARG A 105 6.33 14.19 12.31
N GLY A 106 5.36 15.10 12.26
CA GLY A 106 5.51 16.43 11.69
C GLY A 106 4.81 16.58 10.35
N ASP A 107 5.26 15.86 9.31
CA ASP A 107 4.74 15.99 7.95
C ASP A 107 3.70 14.92 7.56
N GLY A 108 3.57 13.85 8.34
CA GLY A 108 2.56 12.82 8.15
C GLY A 108 2.81 11.88 6.97
N ARG A 109 3.98 11.92 6.32
CA ARG A 109 4.29 10.95 5.26
C ARG A 109 4.25 9.53 5.78
N VAL A 110 3.75 8.61 4.97
CA VAL A 110 3.55 7.20 5.34
C VAL A 110 4.60 6.33 4.66
N LEU A 111 5.35 5.59 5.47
CA LEU A 111 6.41 4.69 5.02
C LEU A 111 6.13 3.25 5.47
N ALA A 112 6.59 2.29 4.67
CA ALA A 112 6.76 0.90 5.07
C ALA A 112 8.12 0.77 5.78
N LEU A 113 8.12 0.26 7.00
CA LEU A 113 9.30 0.15 7.86
C LEU A 113 9.56 -1.31 8.24
N ARG A 114 10.75 -1.82 7.89
CA ARG A 114 11.25 -3.14 8.27
C ARG A 114 12.38 -2.99 9.27
N SER A 115 12.62 -4.05 10.06
CA SER A 115 13.74 -4.09 11.00
C SER A 115 15.10 -4.19 10.32
N ALA A 116 15.16 -4.62 9.06
CA ALA A 116 16.34 -4.68 8.21
C ALA A 116 15.91 -4.80 6.72
N PRO A 117 16.79 -4.50 5.75
CA PRO A 117 16.54 -4.82 4.35
C PRO A 117 16.41 -6.33 4.15
N LEU A 118 15.60 -6.75 3.17
CA LEU A 118 15.56 -8.15 2.73
C LEU A 118 16.61 -8.33 1.63
N THR A 119 17.49 -9.29 1.82
CA THR A 119 18.59 -9.60 0.90
C THR A 119 18.56 -11.06 0.46
N ALA A 120 19.41 -11.43 -0.49
CA ALA A 120 19.59 -12.83 -0.90
C ALA A 120 19.93 -13.76 0.28
N ALA A 121 20.58 -13.25 1.34
CA ALA A 121 20.90 -14.07 2.51
C ALA A 121 19.64 -14.55 3.26
N ASP A 122 18.54 -13.80 3.15
CA ASP A 122 17.29 -14.01 3.90
C ASP A 122 16.34 -15.01 3.23
N ILE A 123 16.61 -15.39 1.98
CA ILE A 123 15.81 -16.39 1.25
C ILE A 123 16.49 -17.77 1.28
N ALA A 124 15.72 -18.80 0.90
CA ALA A 124 16.17 -20.19 0.88
C ALA A 124 17.47 -20.36 0.05
N PRO A 125 18.45 -21.16 0.52
CA PRO A 125 19.74 -21.32 -0.18
C PRO A 125 19.63 -21.65 -1.67
N ALA A 126 18.65 -22.46 -2.07
CA ALA A 126 18.41 -22.85 -3.46
C ALA A 126 17.99 -21.68 -4.38
N LEU A 127 17.47 -20.60 -3.80
CA LEU A 127 16.99 -19.41 -4.53
C LEU A 127 18.06 -18.31 -4.60
N ARG A 128 19.10 -18.36 -3.76
CA ARG A 128 20.06 -17.25 -3.61
C ARG A 128 20.82 -16.93 -4.89
N GLU A 129 21.19 -17.94 -5.67
CA GLU A 129 21.91 -17.74 -6.93
C GLU A 129 21.04 -17.00 -7.96
N TYR A 130 19.75 -17.36 -8.03
CA TYR A 130 18.77 -16.71 -8.92
C TYR A 130 18.40 -15.29 -8.47
N HIS A 131 18.69 -14.95 -7.22
CA HIS A 131 18.33 -13.69 -6.59
C HIS A 131 19.55 -13.03 -5.92
N ALA A 132 20.74 -13.18 -6.50
CA ALA A 132 21.98 -12.70 -5.90
C ALA A 132 21.98 -11.18 -5.63
N ASP A 133 21.29 -10.43 -6.49
CA ASP A 133 21.13 -8.98 -6.40
C ASP A 133 19.86 -8.55 -5.64
N LEU A 134 19.20 -9.47 -4.93
CA LEU A 134 17.98 -9.15 -4.17
C LEU A 134 18.29 -8.13 -3.09
N TYR A 135 17.61 -6.99 -3.18
CA TYR A 135 17.61 -5.96 -2.16
C TYR A 135 16.23 -5.30 -2.08
N HIS A 136 15.43 -5.66 -1.07
CA HIS A 136 14.28 -4.85 -0.67
C HIS A 136 14.70 -3.97 0.49
N PRO A 137 14.54 -2.64 0.38
CA PRO A 137 15.01 -1.72 1.39
C PRO A 137 14.26 -1.91 2.71
N ALA A 138 14.88 -1.44 3.79
CA ALA A 138 14.20 -1.44 5.08
C ALA A 138 13.12 -0.34 5.18
N VAL A 139 13.19 0.67 4.30
CA VAL A 139 12.27 1.80 4.24
C VAL A 139 11.76 1.93 2.80
N ASP A 140 10.44 1.90 2.61
CA ASP A 140 9.78 2.16 1.33
C ASP A 140 8.72 3.24 1.49
N PHE A 141 8.48 4.02 0.45
CA PHE A 141 7.46 5.06 0.45
C PHE A 141 6.08 4.47 0.12
N ILE A 142 5.05 4.86 0.89
CA ILE A 142 3.66 4.42 0.67
C ILE A 142 2.78 5.60 0.27
N SER A 143 2.88 6.72 0.97
CA SER A 143 2.05 7.89 0.68
C SER A 143 2.67 9.16 1.26
N SER A 144 2.36 10.30 0.64
CA SER A 144 2.85 11.60 1.05
C SER A 144 2.16 12.17 2.29
N SER A 145 0.98 11.65 2.68
CA SER A 145 0.31 12.05 3.92
C SER A 145 -0.61 10.94 4.42
N VAL A 146 -0.97 10.97 5.71
CA VAL A 146 -1.89 9.98 6.28
C VAL A 146 -3.30 10.12 5.70
N ALA A 147 -3.78 11.34 5.45
CA ALA A 147 -5.09 11.56 4.84
C ALA A 147 -5.21 10.90 3.46
N ARG A 148 -4.16 11.02 2.64
CA ARG A 148 -4.10 10.37 1.33
C ARG A 148 -4.02 8.85 1.45
N PHE A 149 -3.20 8.36 2.37
CA PHE A 149 -3.11 6.93 2.67
C PHE A 149 -4.45 6.32 3.13
N VAL A 150 -5.21 7.03 3.98
CA VAL A 150 -6.56 6.63 4.41
C VAL A 150 -7.50 6.52 3.21
N ASP A 151 -7.52 7.53 2.34
CA ASP A 151 -8.35 7.53 1.13
C ASP A 151 -7.99 6.34 0.22
N LEU A 152 -6.70 6.20 -0.11
CA LEU A 152 -6.18 5.11 -0.94
C LEU A 152 -6.49 3.72 -0.36
N SER A 153 -6.43 3.55 0.96
CA SER A 153 -6.73 2.28 1.61
C SER A 153 -8.20 1.88 1.40
N TRP A 154 -9.14 2.81 1.53
CA TRP A 154 -10.56 2.54 1.30
C TRP A 154 -10.90 2.34 -0.17
N ARG A 155 -10.30 3.13 -1.07
CA ARG A 155 -10.46 2.91 -2.52
C ARG A 155 -9.94 1.55 -2.94
N ARG A 156 -8.77 1.16 -2.45
CA ARG A 156 -8.20 -0.17 -2.71
C ARG A 156 -9.13 -1.27 -2.23
N ARG A 157 -9.62 -1.18 -0.99
CA ARG A 157 -10.58 -2.14 -0.45
C ARG A 157 -11.83 -2.27 -1.33
N ALA A 158 -12.39 -1.14 -1.78
CA ALA A 158 -13.57 -1.13 -2.64
C ALA A 158 -13.30 -1.67 -4.05
N ALA A 159 -12.07 -1.52 -4.55
CA ALA A 159 -11.65 -2.02 -5.86
C ALA A 159 -11.32 -3.52 -5.87
N LEU A 160 -10.80 -4.08 -4.77
CA LEU A 160 -10.35 -5.47 -4.70
C LEU A 160 -11.38 -6.51 -5.18
N PRO A 161 -12.67 -6.46 -4.76
CA PRO A 161 -13.67 -7.40 -5.25
C PRO A 161 -13.88 -7.32 -6.77
N LEU A 162 -13.69 -6.15 -7.39
CA LEU A 162 -13.88 -5.96 -8.83
C LEU A 162 -12.82 -6.72 -9.64
N PHE A 163 -11.59 -6.78 -9.14
CA PHE A 163 -10.53 -7.55 -9.80
C PHE A 163 -10.81 -9.05 -9.80
N THR A 164 -11.54 -9.57 -8.81
CA THR A 164 -11.93 -10.99 -8.81
C THR A 164 -12.92 -11.36 -9.92
N GLU A 165 -13.56 -10.35 -10.54
CA GLU A 165 -14.45 -10.55 -11.70
C GLU A 165 -13.67 -10.65 -13.01
N LEU A 166 -12.38 -10.28 -13.03
CA LEU A 166 -11.48 -10.49 -14.17
C LEU A 166 -11.04 -11.96 -14.24
N THR A 167 -11.97 -12.82 -14.64
CA THR A 167 -11.69 -14.27 -14.78
C THR A 167 -10.64 -14.49 -15.86
N GLU A 168 -9.59 -15.24 -15.51
CA GLU A 168 -8.56 -15.70 -16.44
C GLU A 168 -9.17 -16.69 -17.46
N PRO A 169 -8.85 -16.56 -18.76
CA PRO A 169 -9.31 -17.51 -19.77
C PRO A 169 -8.79 -18.93 -19.48
N PRO A 170 -9.51 -19.98 -19.93
CA PRO A 170 -9.05 -21.36 -19.73
C PRO A 170 -7.74 -21.63 -20.48
N LEU A 171 -6.96 -22.57 -19.96
CA LEU A 171 -5.74 -23.05 -20.62
C LEU A 171 -6.06 -23.54 -22.03
N GLY A 172 -5.28 -23.07 -23.01
CA GLY A 172 -5.46 -23.42 -24.43
C GLY A 172 -6.58 -22.66 -25.14
N CYS A 173 -7.10 -21.56 -24.54
CA CYS A 173 -7.95 -20.62 -25.26
C CYS A 173 -7.23 -20.06 -26.52
N PRO A 174 -7.99 -19.58 -27.52
CA PRO A 174 -7.39 -18.87 -28.66
C PRO A 174 -6.53 -17.69 -28.21
N GLN A 175 -5.42 -17.44 -28.91
CA GLN A 175 -4.51 -16.33 -28.59
C GLN A 175 -5.24 -14.98 -28.49
N GLU A 176 -6.19 -14.72 -29.39
CA GLU A 176 -6.98 -13.49 -29.41
C GLU A 176 -7.81 -13.30 -28.12
N GLU A 177 -8.31 -14.38 -27.52
CA GLU A 177 -9.07 -14.34 -26.27
C GLU A 177 -8.14 -14.01 -25.09
N PHE A 178 -6.95 -14.63 -25.07
CA PHE A 178 -5.94 -14.34 -24.07
C PHE A 178 -5.43 -12.89 -24.16
N ASP A 179 -5.12 -12.42 -25.36
CA ASP A 179 -4.68 -11.03 -25.60
C ASP A 179 -5.76 -10.03 -25.20
N ALA A 180 -7.03 -10.33 -25.47
CA ALA A 180 -8.15 -9.49 -25.04
C ALA A 180 -8.30 -9.46 -23.51
N HIS A 181 -8.06 -10.57 -22.82
CA HIS A 181 -8.03 -10.59 -21.36
C HIS A 181 -6.89 -9.73 -20.79
N LEU A 182 -5.67 -9.85 -21.34
CA LEU A 182 -4.53 -9.02 -20.92
C LEU A 182 -4.80 -7.54 -21.15
N ALA A 183 -5.28 -7.16 -22.32
CA ALA A 183 -5.63 -5.76 -22.62
C ALA A 183 -6.66 -5.19 -21.64
N ARG A 184 -7.59 -6.02 -21.16
CA ARG A 184 -8.57 -5.63 -20.14
C ARG A 184 -7.93 -5.45 -18.76
N CYS A 185 -7.00 -6.33 -18.38
CA CYS A 185 -6.23 -6.20 -17.15
C CYS A 185 -5.41 -4.90 -17.16
N ASP A 186 -4.70 -4.63 -18.27
CA ASP A 186 -3.92 -3.40 -18.46
C ASP A 186 -4.80 -2.15 -18.36
N ALA A 187 -5.99 -2.16 -18.96
CA ALA A 187 -6.94 -1.06 -18.86
C ALA A 187 -7.43 -0.82 -17.42
N CYS A 188 -7.68 -1.90 -16.67
CA CYS A 188 -8.06 -1.81 -15.26
C CYS A 188 -6.92 -1.25 -14.40
N GLU A 189 -5.69 -1.73 -14.63
CA GLU A 189 -4.48 -1.23 -13.96
C GLU A 189 -4.29 0.27 -14.21
N GLU A 190 -4.38 0.72 -15.46
CA GLU A 190 -4.23 2.14 -15.82
C GLU A 190 -5.28 3.03 -15.13
N ILE A 191 -6.52 2.58 -15.03
CA ILE A 191 -7.59 3.30 -14.31
C ILE A 191 -7.23 3.47 -12.84
N VAL A 192 -6.72 2.41 -12.21
CA VAL A 192 -6.35 2.40 -10.79
C VAL A 192 -5.12 3.29 -10.55
N LEU A 193 -4.05 3.14 -11.35
CA LEU A 193 -2.84 3.97 -11.26
C LEU A 193 -3.17 5.46 -11.42
N ARG A 194 -3.95 5.85 -12.45
CA ARG A 194 -4.37 7.25 -12.62
C ARG A 194 -5.24 7.76 -11.48
N GLY A 195 -6.07 6.90 -10.90
CA GLY A 195 -6.90 7.24 -9.74
C GLY A 195 -6.06 7.49 -8.49
N ILE A 196 -5.06 6.64 -8.30
CA ILE A 196 -4.05 6.72 -7.25
C ILE A 196 -3.28 8.04 -7.33
N GLU A 197 -2.73 8.39 -8.50
CA GLU A 197 -1.95 9.62 -8.70
C GLU A 197 -2.77 10.87 -8.42
N ARG A 198 -4.09 10.80 -8.69
CA ARG A 198 -5.02 11.90 -8.41
C ARG A 198 -5.22 12.10 -6.91
N VAL A 199 -5.30 11.02 -6.14
CA VAL A 199 -5.45 11.07 -4.67
C VAL A 199 -4.13 11.50 -4.02
N ASP A 200 -3.02 10.95 -4.49
CA ASP A 200 -1.68 11.27 -4.02
C ASP A 200 -0.72 11.58 -5.17
N PRO A 201 -0.59 12.87 -5.55
CA PRO A 201 0.36 13.29 -6.58
C PRO A 201 1.84 13.05 -6.23
N GLY A 202 2.16 12.72 -4.97
CA GLY A 202 3.51 12.30 -4.57
C GLY A 202 3.84 10.87 -4.99
N LEU A 203 2.82 10.07 -5.31
CA LEU A 203 2.94 8.75 -5.90
C LEU A 203 2.82 8.94 -7.41
N ARG A 204 3.95 8.98 -8.11
CA ARG A 204 3.98 8.99 -9.58
C ARG A 204 4.24 7.57 -10.08
N ASP A 205 3.63 7.19 -11.19
CA ASP A 205 3.85 5.90 -11.86
C ASP A 205 5.33 5.68 -12.23
N ASP A 206 6.06 6.76 -12.53
CA ASP A 206 7.50 6.73 -12.83
C ASP A 206 8.41 6.80 -11.59
N ALA A 207 7.85 6.92 -10.38
CA ALA A 207 8.65 7.05 -9.16
C ALA A 207 9.22 5.69 -8.77
N PRO A 208 10.53 5.48 -8.89
CA PRO A 208 11.14 4.29 -8.32
C PRO A 208 10.89 4.35 -6.81
N HIS A 209 10.52 3.22 -6.21
CA HIS A 209 10.38 3.05 -4.74
C HIS A 209 9.00 3.37 -4.11
N THR A 210 7.94 3.45 -4.92
CA THR A 210 6.56 3.45 -4.40
C THR A 210 6.07 2.02 -4.20
N LEU A 211 5.62 1.69 -2.98
CA LEU A 211 5.07 0.36 -2.69
C LEU A 211 3.63 0.26 -3.21
N TRP A 212 3.47 -0.14 -4.47
CA TRP A 212 2.17 -0.45 -5.07
C TRP A 212 1.91 -1.95 -5.19
N GLY A 213 2.33 -2.74 -4.19
CA GLY A 213 2.15 -4.19 -4.22
C GLY A 213 2.93 -4.86 -5.36
N GLN A 214 4.02 -5.55 -5.03
CA GLN A 214 4.69 -6.37 -6.03
C GLN A 214 3.87 -7.63 -6.27
N LEU A 215 3.27 -7.75 -7.46
CA LEU A 215 2.76 -9.03 -7.94
C LEU A 215 3.97 -9.92 -8.23
N VAL A 216 4.30 -10.80 -7.29
CA VAL A 216 5.23 -11.89 -7.55
C VAL A 216 4.46 -12.94 -8.35
N THR A 217 4.55 -12.88 -9.67
CA THR A 217 4.11 -13.97 -10.51
C THR A 217 5.17 -15.06 -10.43
N ASP A 218 4.88 -16.11 -9.67
CA ASP A 218 5.59 -17.36 -9.88
C ASP A 218 5.15 -17.85 -11.26
N ARG A 219 6.06 -17.87 -12.23
CA ARG A 219 5.79 -18.57 -13.49
C ARG A 219 5.73 -20.04 -13.11
N GLY A 220 4.52 -20.53 -12.82
CA GLY A 220 4.27 -21.94 -12.58
C GLY A 220 5.02 -22.75 -13.63
N CYS A 221 6.01 -23.51 -13.16
CA CYS A 221 6.76 -24.46 -13.97
C CYS A 221 5.82 -25.54 -14.53
#